data_AF-I9QG29-F1
#
_entry.id   AF-I9QG29-F1
#
_cell.length_a   1.000
_cell.length_b   1.000
_cell.length_c   1.000
_cell.angle_alpha   90.00
_cell.angle_beta   90.00
_cell.angle_gamma   90.00
#
_symmetry.space_group_name_H-M   'P 1'
#
loop_
_entity.id
_entity.type
_entity.pdbx_description
1 polymer ?
#
loop_
_entity_poly.entity_id
_entity_poly.type
_entity_poly.pdbx_seq_one_letter_code
_entity_poly.pdbx_strand_id
1 'polypeptide(L)'
;MLSLLKRLKNAHLTPLSVKEIPILLCWKDDNANGLYDYIIHLRQEIVAISKTEFSYSDEFIYEKCLKLLESVNKTRFKMSQITNEAVDECIRKMRITGLISLRGNGRFIDINTNENNKIDYILQTHKAFKGDYLNDTQANKLAFFNYMSIVDSFLVSVTPISANESVKSSKLNELANTYTKDFIKQELLITCNKQESKDSFLRLIDKPLRLEFLSAIFLKQHFENLSVMPNYKSDDEGLPVYTASGNKPDIVAMDTKAQSYIEVSLIRDRSQSEMIPIARHLKELIKNSADIREKFSVFVAPNIHDDAKEYAEFAHFKDNINICCYAINDFIKKVENSAEWLQINDDLKA
;
A
#
# COMPACT_ATOMS: atom_id res chain seq x y z
N MET A 1 -2.51 -20.11 -2.69
CA MET A 1 -2.80 -18.83 -3.41
C MET A 1 -1.86 -18.57 -4.59
N LEU A 2 -0.54 -18.40 -4.39
CA LEU A 2 0.39 -18.03 -5.49
C LEU A 2 0.30 -18.99 -6.70
N SER A 3 0.20 -20.30 -6.45
CA SER A 3 0.05 -21.30 -7.52
C SER A 3 -1.23 -21.10 -8.33
N LEU A 4 -2.34 -20.72 -7.68
CA LEU A 4 -3.61 -20.42 -8.35
C LEU A 4 -3.46 -19.19 -9.24
N LEU A 5 -2.92 -18.09 -8.69
CA LEU A 5 -2.74 -16.83 -9.42
C LEU A 5 -1.82 -17.01 -10.64
N LYS A 6 -0.67 -17.69 -10.45
CA LYS A 6 0.26 -17.99 -11.54
C LYS A 6 -0.40 -18.84 -12.62
N ARG A 7 -1.24 -19.81 -12.25
CA ARG A 7 -1.95 -20.66 -13.20
C ARG A 7 -3.01 -19.89 -14.00
N LEU A 8 -3.80 -19.04 -13.33
CA LEU A 8 -4.75 -18.15 -14.00
C LEU A 8 -4.05 -17.24 -15.02
N LYS A 9 -2.92 -16.64 -14.63
CA LYS A 9 -2.13 -15.76 -15.50
C LYS A 9 -1.54 -16.50 -16.70
N ASN A 10 -0.94 -17.68 -16.48
CA ASN A 10 -0.37 -18.50 -17.54
C ASN A 10 -1.43 -19.02 -18.52
N ALA A 11 -2.66 -19.22 -18.05
CA ALA A 11 -3.81 -19.57 -18.89
C ALA A 11 -4.44 -18.34 -19.59
N HIS A 12 -3.87 -17.14 -19.42
CA HIS A 12 -4.40 -15.87 -19.93
C HIS A 12 -5.86 -15.60 -19.52
N LEU A 13 -6.24 -16.05 -18.32
CA LEU A 13 -7.57 -15.83 -17.76
C LEU A 13 -7.60 -14.56 -16.92
N THR A 14 -8.81 -14.00 -16.74
CA THR A 14 -9.04 -12.88 -15.82
C THR A 14 -8.49 -13.23 -14.43
N PRO A 15 -7.78 -12.30 -13.75
CA PRO A 15 -7.22 -12.57 -12.43
C PRO A 15 -8.28 -12.92 -11.38
N LEU A 16 -7.85 -13.30 -10.18
CA LEU A 16 -8.77 -13.72 -9.13
C LEU A 16 -9.59 -12.53 -8.64
N SER A 17 -10.92 -12.63 -8.69
CA SER A 17 -11.79 -11.57 -8.16
C SER A 17 -11.69 -11.54 -6.64
N VAL A 18 -11.79 -10.35 -6.04
CA VAL A 18 -11.85 -10.24 -4.57
C VAL A 18 -13.05 -10.99 -3.98
N LYS A 19 -14.14 -11.13 -4.75
CA LYS A 19 -15.32 -11.92 -4.37
C LYS A 19 -15.10 -13.43 -4.42
N GLU A 20 -14.00 -13.90 -5.02
CA GLU A 20 -13.61 -15.31 -5.07
C GLU A 20 -12.65 -15.68 -3.93
N ILE A 21 -12.07 -14.71 -3.23
CA ILE A 21 -11.17 -14.93 -2.08
C ILE A 21 -11.82 -15.73 -0.94
N PRO A 22 -13.11 -15.59 -0.61
CA PRO A 22 -13.75 -16.44 0.39
C PRO A 22 -13.60 -17.95 0.11
N ILE A 23 -13.63 -18.34 -1.18
CA ILE A 23 -13.40 -19.72 -1.60
C ILE A 23 -11.98 -20.17 -1.27
N LEU A 24 -10.98 -19.33 -1.57
CA LEU A 24 -9.58 -19.59 -1.21
C LEU A 24 -9.43 -19.75 0.32
N LEU A 25 -10.10 -18.91 1.10
CA LEU A 25 -10.01 -18.95 2.58
C LEU A 25 -10.72 -20.15 3.21
N CYS A 26 -11.74 -20.70 2.54
CA CYS A 26 -12.47 -21.89 2.98
C CYS A 26 -11.93 -23.19 2.37
N TRP A 27 -10.89 -23.11 1.54
CA TRP A 27 -10.29 -24.26 0.89
C TRP A 27 -9.45 -25.07 1.87
N LYS A 28 -9.81 -26.34 2.09
CA LYS A 28 -9.20 -27.19 3.13
C LYS A 28 -7.89 -27.86 2.71
N ASP A 29 -7.73 -28.11 1.41
CA ASP A 29 -6.68 -28.98 0.91
C ASP A 29 -5.49 -28.18 0.37
N ASP A 30 -4.28 -28.70 0.54
CA ASP A 30 -3.09 -28.20 -0.18
C ASP A 30 -3.09 -28.71 -1.65
N ASN A 31 -4.19 -28.43 -2.35
CA ASN A 31 -4.44 -28.84 -3.72
C ASN A 31 -4.74 -27.63 -4.59
N ALA A 32 -3.68 -27.00 -5.09
CA ALA A 32 -3.80 -25.83 -5.97
C ALA A 32 -4.54 -26.13 -7.28
N ASN A 33 -4.45 -27.37 -7.79
CA ASN A 33 -5.13 -27.75 -9.02
C ASN A 33 -6.64 -27.89 -8.81
N GLY A 34 -7.06 -28.57 -7.74
CA GLY A 34 -8.46 -28.66 -7.37
C GLY A 34 -9.09 -27.30 -7.09
N LEU A 35 -8.35 -26.40 -6.43
CA LEU A 35 -8.80 -25.03 -6.22
C LEU A 35 -8.97 -24.27 -7.54
N TYR A 36 -8.02 -24.42 -8.47
CA TYR A 36 -8.13 -23.81 -9.80
C TYR A 36 -9.38 -24.32 -10.53
N ASP A 37 -9.58 -25.64 -10.59
CA ASP A 37 -10.73 -26.23 -11.27
C ASP A 37 -12.06 -25.77 -10.64
N TYR A 38 -12.11 -25.66 -9.30
CA TYR A 38 -13.26 -25.13 -8.58
C TYR A 38 -13.55 -23.66 -8.95
N ILE A 39 -12.53 -22.80 -9.02
CA ILE A 39 -12.69 -21.40 -9.41
C ILE A 39 -13.21 -21.27 -10.85
N ILE A 40 -12.70 -22.08 -11.78
CA ILE A 40 -13.19 -22.08 -13.16
C ILE A 40 -14.67 -22.51 -13.21
N HIS A 41 -15.04 -23.56 -12.48
CA HIS A 41 -16.44 -23.99 -12.40
C HIS A 41 -17.34 -22.92 -11.78
N LEU A 42 -16.89 -22.25 -10.71
CA LEU A 42 -17.64 -21.16 -10.07
C LEU A 42 -17.92 -20.00 -11.04
N ARG A 43 -16.93 -19.64 -11.87
CA ARG A 43 -17.06 -18.61 -12.92
C ARG A 43 -18.08 -19.02 -13.99
N GLN A 44 -18.04 -20.28 -14.43
CA GLN A 44 -19.01 -20.80 -15.40
C GLN A 44 -20.44 -20.81 -14.82
N GLU A 45 -20.58 -21.24 -13.57
CA GLU A 45 -21.86 -21.29 -12.86
C GLU A 45 -22.49 -19.90 -12.72
N ILE A 46 -21.71 -18.90 -12.28
CA ILE A 46 -22.28 -17.55 -12.14
C ILE A 46 -22.72 -16.98 -13.48
N VAL A 47 -21.94 -17.16 -14.55
CA VAL A 47 -22.30 -16.70 -15.90
C VAL A 47 -23.56 -17.40 -16.40
N ALA A 48 -23.74 -18.69 -16.12
CA ALA A 48 -24.93 -19.43 -16.51
C ALA A 48 -26.20 -18.83 -15.88
N ILE A 49 -26.11 -18.43 -14.59
CA ILE A 49 -27.21 -17.90 -13.77
C ILE A 49 -27.48 -16.42 -14.08
N SER A 50 -26.46 -15.57 -14.04
CA SER A 50 -26.59 -14.10 -14.08
C SER A 50 -26.35 -13.49 -15.46
N LYS A 51 -25.85 -14.27 -16.42
CA LYS A 51 -25.36 -13.81 -17.73
C LYS A 51 -24.21 -12.79 -17.66
N THR A 52 -23.60 -12.63 -16.48
CA THR A 52 -22.57 -11.62 -16.22
C THR A 52 -21.41 -12.25 -15.46
N GLU A 53 -20.18 -12.06 -15.94
CA GLU A 53 -19.00 -12.55 -15.24
C GLU A 53 -18.83 -11.86 -13.88
N PHE A 54 -18.37 -12.61 -12.88
CA PHE A 54 -18.03 -12.11 -11.53
C PHE A 54 -19.17 -11.41 -10.77
N SER A 55 -20.42 -11.52 -11.22
CA SER A 55 -21.58 -10.89 -10.59
C SER A 55 -22.08 -11.68 -9.38
N TYR A 56 -21.16 -12.07 -8.51
CA TYR A 56 -21.47 -12.86 -7.32
C TYR A 56 -22.21 -12.00 -6.29
N SER A 57 -23.29 -12.55 -5.71
CA SER A 57 -23.84 -12.03 -4.45
C SER A 57 -23.08 -12.63 -3.26
N ASP A 58 -23.15 -11.94 -2.12
CA ASP A 58 -22.54 -12.44 -0.89
C ASP A 58 -23.18 -13.77 -0.46
N GLU A 59 -24.50 -13.92 -0.62
CA GLU A 59 -25.22 -15.15 -0.30
C GLU A 59 -24.74 -16.31 -1.17
N PHE A 60 -24.55 -16.10 -2.48
CA PHE A 60 -24.09 -17.13 -3.41
C PHE A 60 -22.70 -17.65 -3.00
N ILE A 61 -21.76 -16.75 -2.74
CA ILE A 61 -20.40 -17.15 -2.32
C ILE A 61 -20.41 -17.77 -0.94
N TYR A 62 -21.20 -17.22 -0.02
CA TYR A 62 -21.30 -17.72 1.34
C TYR A 62 -21.84 -19.16 1.40
N GLU A 63 -22.84 -19.51 0.58
CA GLU A 63 -23.33 -20.89 0.48
C GLU A 63 -22.25 -21.85 -0.02
N LYS A 64 -21.44 -21.44 -1.00
CA LYS A 64 -20.29 -22.23 -1.46
C LYS A 64 -19.26 -22.42 -0.36
N CYS A 65 -18.97 -21.36 0.41
CA CYS A 65 -18.05 -21.42 1.54
C CYS A 65 -18.54 -22.39 2.63
N LEU A 66 -19.83 -22.35 3.00
CA LEU A 66 -20.40 -23.28 3.98
C LEU A 66 -20.30 -24.75 3.54
N LYS A 67 -20.48 -25.02 2.23
CA LYS A 67 -20.28 -26.35 1.65
C LYS A 67 -18.83 -26.80 1.77
N LEU A 68 -17.87 -25.95 1.41
CA LEU A 68 -16.43 -26.24 1.55
C LEU A 68 -16.04 -26.49 3.01
N LEU A 69 -16.61 -25.72 3.93
CA LEU A 69 -16.41 -25.88 5.37
C LEU A 69 -17.13 -27.10 5.96
N GLU A 70 -18.03 -27.76 5.20
CA GLU A 70 -18.91 -28.83 5.69
C GLU A 70 -19.71 -28.42 6.93
N SER A 71 -20.26 -27.20 6.91
CA SER A 71 -20.93 -26.61 8.07
C SER A 71 -22.20 -25.88 7.68
N VAL A 72 -23.20 -25.97 8.56
CA VAL A 72 -24.43 -25.15 8.51
C VAL A 72 -24.47 -24.08 9.61
N ASN A 73 -23.41 -23.97 10.41
CA ASN A 73 -23.36 -23.10 11.58
C ASN A 73 -23.09 -21.63 11.17
N LYS A 74 -24.16 -20.91 10.81
CA LYS A 74 -24.11 -19.50 10.43
C LYS A 74 -23.78 -18.55 11.59
N THR A 75 -23.91 -19.01 12.83
CA THR A 75 -23.55 -18.23 14.02
C THR A 75 -22.03 -18.18 14.20
N ARG A 76 -21.34 -19.31 13.99
CA ARG A 76 -19.88 -19.41 14.02
C ARG A 76 -19.24 -18.79 12.79
N PHE A 77 -19.78 -19.11 11.62
CA PHE A 77 -19.28 -18.66 10.33
C PHE A 77 -20.19 -17.54 9.81
N LYS A 78 -20.10 -16.34 10.37
CA LYS A 78 -20.97 -15.23 9.94
C LYS A 78 -20.65 -14.82 8.51
N MET A 79 -21.67 -14.46 7.74
CA MET A 79 -21.50 -14.07 6.34
C MET A 79 -20.55 -12.88 6.19
N SER A 80 -20.75 -11.81 6.97
CA SER A 80 -19.86 -10.63 6.93
C SER A 80 -18.40 -10.96 7.20
N GLN A 81 -18.14 -11.90 8.12
CA GLN A 81 -16.79 -12.32 8.45
C GLN A 81 -16.11 -13.03 7.28
N ILE A 82 -16.85 -13.89 6.58
CA ILE A 82 -16.33 -14.67 5.44
C ILE A 82 -16.21 -13.84 4.17
N THR A 83 -17.24 -13.07 3.82
CA THR A 83 -17.32 -12.38 2.52
C THR A 83 -16.68 -11.00 2.53
N ASN A 84 -16.46 -10.40 3.71
CA ASN A 84 -15.93 -9.04 3.82
C ASN A 84 -14.68 -8.96 4.72
N GLU A 85 -14.82 -9.20 6.03
CA GLU A 85 -13.74 -8.93 7.00
C GLU A 85 -12.47 -9.76 6.70
N ALA A 86 -12.63 -11.08 6.51
CA ALA A 86 -11.51 -11.97 6.20
C ALA A 86 -10.91 -11.71 4.81
N VAL A 87 -11.73 -11.24 3.85
CA VAL A 87 -11.25 -10.89 2.51
C VAL A 87 -10.33 -9.68 2.58
N ASP A 88 -10.74 -8.62 3.26
CA ASP A 88 -9.95 -7.40 3.43
C ASP A 88 -8.64 -7.69 4.18
N GLU A 89 -8.73 -8.45 5.26
CA GLU A 89 -7.55 -8.85 6.02
C GLU A 89 -6.59 -9.70 5.19
N CYS A 90 -7.10 -10.66 4.42
CA CYS A 90 -6.30 -11.50 3.53
C CYS A 90 -5.59 -10.65 2.48
N ILE A 91 -6.31 -9.78 1.75
CA ILE A 91 -5.69 -8.94 0.72
C ILE A 91 -4.61 -8.06 1.34
N ARG A 92 -4.90 -7.37 2.45
CA ARG A 92 -3.94 -6.46 3.10
C ARG A 92 -2.68 -7.21 3.52
N LYS A 93 -2.81 -8.36 4.19
CA LYS A 93 -1.66 -9.18 4.62
C LYS A 93 -0.85 -9.69 3.44
N MET A 94 -1.52 -10.14 2.38
CA MET A 94 -0.83 -10.65 1.19
C MET A 94 -0.13 -9.52 0.44
N ARG A 95 -0.72 -8.33 0.35
CA ARG A 95 -0.09 -7.15 -0.26
C ARG A 95 1.17 -6.69 0.47
N ILE A 96 1.19 -6.80 1.80
CA ILE A 96 2.40 -6.52 2.60
C ILE A 96 3.58 -7.42 2.20
N THR A 97 3.38 -8.56 1.54
CA THR A 97 4.49 -9.38 1.02
C THR A 97 5.11 -8.80 -0.25
N GLY A 98 4.40 -7.90 -0.95
CA GLY A 98 4.77 -7.40 -2.28
C GLY A 98 4.67 -8.41 -3.43
N LEU A 99 4.23 -9.64 -3.16
CA LEU A 99 4.14 -10.71 -4.17
C LEU A 99 2.83 -10.67 -4.96
N ILE A 100 1.84 -9.90 -4.49
CA ILE A 100 0.57 -9.73 -5.17
C ILE A 100 0.33 -8.27 -5.49
N SER A 101 -0.40 -8.04 -6.57
CA SER A 101 -0.75 -6.73 -7.04
C SER A 101 -2.26 -6.60 -7.21
N LEU A 102 -2.76 -5.37 -7.08
CA LEU A 102 -4.17 -5.08 -7.32
C LEU A 102 -4.40 -4.83 -8.81
N ARG A 103 -5.57 -5.22 -9.31
CA ARG A 103 -6.01 -5.04 -10.70
C ARG A 103 -7.44 -4.57 -10.76
N GLY A 104 -7.81 -3.88 -11.84
CA GLY A 104 -9.17 -3.39 -12.08
C GLY A 104 -9.71 -2.52 -10.94
N ASN A 105 -8.90 -1.55 -10.49
CA ASN A 105 -9.22 -0.66 -9.36
C ASN A 105 -9.57 -1.42 -8.06
N GLY A 106 -8.76 -2.43 -7.72
CA GLY A 106 -8.93 -3.24 -6.51
C GLY A 106 -9.99 -4.34 -6.60
N ARG A 107 -10.62 -4.56 -7.76
CA ARG A 107 -11.61 -5.64 -7.95
C ARG A 107 -11.00 -7.03 -8.11
N PHE A 108 -9.72 -7.09 -8.48
CA PHE A 108 -9.02 -8.34 -8.73
C PHE A 108 -7.62 -8.31 -8.11
N ILE A 109 -7.08 -9.50 -7.84
CA ILE A 109 -5.70 -9.72 -7.41
C ILE A 109 -4.97 -10.62 -8.41
N ASP A 110 -3.71 -10.31 -8.68
CA ASP A 110 -2.82 -11.11 -9.51
C ASP A 110 -1.42 -11.17 -8.89
N ILE A 111 -0.53 -11.99 -9.44
CA ILE A 111 0.89 -11.96 -9.07
C ILE A 111 1.56 -10.65 -9.51
N ASN A 112 2.44 -10.14 -8.64
CA ASN A 112 3.31 -9.02 -8.97
C ASN A 112 4.46 -9.52 -9.86
N THR A 113 4.45 -9.14 -11.13
CA THR A 113 5.44 -9.62 -12.10
C THR A 113 6.85 -9.07 -11.86
N ASN A 114 6.99 -7.94 -11.15
CA ASN A 114 8.28 -7.45 -10.69
C ASN A 114 8.99 -8.45 -9.73
N GLU A 115 8.23 -9.36 -9.12
CA GLU A 115 8.69 -10.32 -8.11
C GLU A 115 8.62 -11.78 -8.61
N ASN A 116 8.51 -12.01 -9.92
CA ASN A 116 8.40 -13.36 -10.51
C ASN A 116 9.48 -14.32 -10.02
N ASN A 117 10.74 -13.86 -9.90
CA ASN A 117 11.83 -14.71 -9.40
C ASN A 117 11.58 -15.22 -7.98
N LYS A 118 11.04 -14.37 -7.09
CA LYS A 118 10.68 -14.77 -5.72
C LYS A 118 9.48 -15.71 -5.72
N ILE A 119 8.48 -15.41 -6.54
CA ILE A 119 7.27 -16.24 -6.66
C ILE A 119 7.64 -17.64 -7.14
N ASP A 120 8.49 -17.74 -8.16
CA ASP A 120 8.93 -19.00 -8.73
C ASP A 120 9.74 -19.82 -7.74
N TYR A 121 10.63 -19.16 -6.99
CA TYR A 121 11.36 -19.78 -5.90
C TYR A 121 10.43 -20.36 -4.83
N ILE A 122 9.45 -19.58 -4.36
CA ILE A 122 8.48 -20.01 -3.35
C ILE A 122 7.70 -21.24 -3.84
N LEU A 123 7.25 -21.22 -5.10
CA LEU A 123 6.49 -22.32 -5.68
C LEU A 123 7.31 -23.60 -5.88
N GLN A 124 8.62 -23.49 -6.10
CA GLN A 124 9.51 -24.65 -6.26
C GLN A 124 9.98 -25.24 -4.93
N THR A 125 10.16 -24.40 -3.90
CA THR A 125 10.91 -24.76 -2.69
C THR A 125 10.06 -25.48 -1.63
N HIS A 126 8.73 -25.45 -1.74
CA HIS A 126 7.72 -25.98 -0.81
C HIS A 126 8.25 -26.63 0.49
N LYS A 127 8.64 -25.79 1.46
CA LYS A 127 9.12 -26.22 2.78
C LYS A 127 7.95 -26.26 3.76
N ALA A 128 7.02 -27.20 3.62
CA ALA A 128 5.97 -27.35 4.63
C ALA A 128 6.54 -27.94 5.93
N PHE A 129 6.03 -27.48 7.10
CA PHE A 129 6.28 -28.16 8.36
C PHE A 129 5.73 -29.60 8.28
N LYS A 130 6.55 -30.57 8.67
CA LYS A 130 6.24 -32.01 8.54
C LYS A 130 5.63 -32.62 9.81
N GLY A 131 5.49 -31.84 10.89
CA GLY A 131 4.87 -32.31 12.13
C GLY A 131 3.35 -32.18 12.11
N ASP A 132 2.72 -32.71 13.16
CA ASP A 132 1.27 -32.65 13.33
C ASP A 132 0.88 -31.33 14.01
N TYR A 133 0.17 -30.46 13.30
CA TYR A 133 -0.26 -29.16 13.83
C TYR A 133 -1.22 -29.26 15.03
N LEU A 134 -1.88 -30.40 15.22
CA LEU A 134 -2.81 -30.62 16.35
C LEU A 134 -2.13 -31.26 17.56
N ASN A 135 -0.86 -31.65 17.43
CA ASN A 135 -0.10 -32.26 18.51
C ASN A 135 0.52 -31.19 19.41
N ASP A 136 -0.03 -31.04 20.61
CA ASP A 136 0.36 -30.03 21.60
C ASP A 136 1.52 -30.44 22.52
N THR A 137 2.19 -31.56 22.25
CA THR A 137 3.36 -32.00 23.02
C THR A 137 4.52 -31.00 22.92
N GLN A 138 5.34 -30.93 23.96
CA GLN A 138 6.51 -30.04 23.98
C GLN A 138 7.47 -30.31 22.82
N ALA A 139 7.66 -31.59 22.45
CA ALA A 139 8.52 -31.97 21.33
C ALA A 139 8.01 -31.41 20.00
N ASN A 140 6.71 -31.50 19.72
CA ASN A 140 6.13 -30.98 18.49
C ASN A 140 6.13 -29.44 18.45
N LYS A 141 5.83 -28.78 19.59
CA LYS A 141 5.95 -27.32 19.73
C LYS A 141 7.38 -26.84 19.43
N LEU A 142 8.38 -27.48 20.03
CA LEU A 142 9.79 -27.16 19.78
C LEU A 142 10.16 -27.37 18.30
N ALA A 143 9.71 -28.47 17.69
CA ALA A 143 9.94 -28.72 16.27
C ALA A 143 9.30 -27.64 15.38
N PHE A 144 8.09 -27.20 15.70
CA PHE A 144 7.40 -26.12 14.99
C PHE A 144 8.14 -24.79 15.14
N PHE A 145 8.57 -24.40 16.35
CA PHE A 145 9.33 -23.17 16.55
C PHE A 145 10.68 -23.22 15.84
N ASN A 146 11.39 -24.35 15.87
CA ASN A 146 12.62 -24.54 15.13
C ASN A 146 12.39 -24.36 13.63
N TYR A 147 11.33 -24.94 13.07
CA TYR A 147 10.94 -24.74 11.69
C TYR A 147 10.64 -23.26 11.37
N MET A 148 9.84 -22.58 12.21
CA MET A 148 9.50 -21.16 12.02
C MET A 148 10.70 -20.22 12.18
N SER A 149 11.75 -20.65 12.87
CA SER A 149 12.98 -19.87 13.04
C SER A 149 13.91 -19.91 11.82
N ILE A 150 13.63 -20.78 10.84
CA ILE A 150 14.46 -20.93 9.63
C ILE A 150 14.34 -19.66 8.79
N VAL A 151 15.44 -18.92 8.67
CA VAL A 151 15.54 -17.78 7.76
C VAL A 151 15.89 -18.27 6.37
N ASP A 152 15.02 -17.99 5.40
CA ASP A 152 15.30 -18.28 3.99
C ASP A 152 16.20 -17.17 3.40
N SER A 153 17.48 -17.49 3.23
CA SER A 153 18.47 -16.51 2.79
C SER A 153 18.14 -15.91 1.44
N PHE A 154 17.53 -16.67 0.52
CA PHE A 154 17.14 -16.14 -0.79
C PHE A 154 16.05 -15.08 -0.65
N LEU A 155 14.99 -15.36 0.11
CA LEU A 155 13.91 -14.39 0.30
C LEU A 155 14.36 -13.11 1.01
N VAL A 156 15.38 -13.20 1.88
CA VAL A 156 15.96 -12.05 2.58
C VAL A 156 16.97 -11.29 1.70
N SER A 157 17.76 -11.98 0.87
CA SER A 157 18.85 -11.37 0.11
C SER A 157 18.44 -10.82 -1.25
N VAL A 158 17.30 -11.23 -1.81
CA VAL A 158 16.89 -10.80 -3.14
C VAL A 158 16.51 -9.32 -3.11
N THR A 159 17.42 -8.51 -3.65
CA THR A 159 17.17 -7.11 -3.97
C THR A 159 15.96 -7.04 -4.90
N PRO A 160 14.92 -6.24 -4.57
CA PRO A 160 13.81 -6.02 -5.48
C PRO A 160 14.34 -5.55 -6.82
N ILE A 161 13.83 -6.10 -7.92
CA ILE A 161 14.04 -5.50 -9.24
C ILE A 161 13.50 -4.07 -9.14
N SER A 162 14.31 -3.08 -9.51
CA SER A 162 13.88 -1.68 -9.50
C SER A 162 12.55 -1.58 -10.25
N ALA A 163 11.49 -1.23 -9.53
CA ALA A 163 10.20 -0.96 -10.14
C ALA A 163 10.40 0.08 -11.25
N ASN A 164 9.67 -0.09 -12.35
CA ASN A 164 9.78 0.84 -13.46
C ASN A 164 9.16 2.19 -13.07
N GLU A 165 10.02 3.18 -12.80
CA GLU A 165 9.58 4.52 -12.38
C GLU A 165 8.62 5.18 -13.40
N SER A 166 8.70 4.81 -14.69
CA SER A 166 7.76 5.31 -15.70
C SER A 166 6.33 4.78 -15.51
N VAL A 167 6.19 3.52 -15.07
CA VAL A 167 4.89 2.91 -14.76
C VAL A 167 4.28 3.59 -13.53
N LYS A 168 5.08 3.79 -12.47
CA LYS A 168 4.65 4.51 -11.26
C LYS A 168 4.17 5.93 -11.57
N SER A 169 4.97 6.69 -12.34
CA SER A 169 4.60 8.05 -12.77
C SER A 169 3.34 8.06 -13.63
N SER A 170 3.21 7.11 -14.57
CA SER A 170 2.02 6.99 -15.42
C SER A 170 0.76 6.69 -14.61
N LYS A 171 0.85 5.77 -13.64
CA LYS A 171 -0.26 5.43 -12.74
C LYS A 171 -0.64 6.60 -11.83
N LEU A 172 0.34 7.34 -11.31
CA LEU A 172 0.08 8.55 -10.52
C LEU A 172 -0.71 9.58 -11.35
N ASN A 173 -0.31 9.81 -12.60
CA ASN A 173 -1.02 10.72 -13.51
C ASN A 173 -2.43 10.23 -13.84
N GLU A 174 -2.60 8.93 -14.11
CA GLU A 174 -3.91 8.30 -14.35
C GLU A 174 -4.86 8.55 -13.17
N LEU A 175 -4.40 8.32 -11.94
CA LEU A 175 -5.23 8.46 -10.75
C LEU A 175 -5.51 9.92 -10.39
N ALA A 176 -4.54 10.82 -10.62
CA ALA A 176 -4.74 12.26 -10.46
C ALA A 176 -5.84 12.80 -11.38
N ASN A 177 -6.00 12.22 -12.58
CA ASN A 177 -7.04 12.58 -13.53
C ASN A 177 -8.38 11.86 -13.27
N THR A 178 -8.32 10.65 -12.71
CA THR A 178 -9.51 9.81 -12.46
C THR A 178 -10.28 10.26 -11.23
N TYR A 179 -9.57 10.56 -10.14
CA TYR A 179 -10.18 11.02 -8.90
C TYR A 179 -10.44 12.54 -8.95
N THR A 180 -11.53 12.97 -8.33
CA THR A 180 -11.77 14.42 -8.15
C THR A 180 -10.88 14.97 -7.04
N LYS A 181 -10.56 16.26 -7.10
CA LYS A 181 -9.79 16.96 -6.06
C LYS A 181 -10.47 16.84 -4.68
N ASP A 182 -11.79 17.05 -4.64
CA ASP A 182 -12.58 16.92 -3.41
C ASP A 182 -12.52 15.52 -2.82
N PHE A 183 -12.56 14.47 -3.66
CA PHE A 183 -12.45 13.10 -3.18
C PHE A 183 -11.09 12.86 -2.52
N ILE A 184 -9.99 13.26 -3.17
CA ILE A 184 -8.63 13.12 -2.62
C ILE A 184 -8.46 13.91 -1.32
N LYS A 185 -8.99 15.14 -1.27
CA LYS A 185 -9.04 15.95 -0.06
C LYS A 185 -9.75 15.24 1.09
N GLN A 186 -10.94 14.67 0.85
CA GLN A 186 -11.67 13.92 1.88
C GLN A 186 -10.89 12.67 2.32
N GLU A 187 -10.29 11.93 1.40
CA GLU A 187 -9.49 10.75 1.73
C GLU A 187 -8.21 11.09 2.52
N LEU A 188 -7.57 12.22 2.25
CA LEU A 188 -6.47 12.73 3.08
C LEU A 188 -6.94 12.99 4.52
N LEU A 189 -8.08 13.66 4.68
CA LEU A 189 -8.66 13.94 6.00
C LEU A 189 -9.09 12.66 6.72
N ILE A 190 -9.67 11.69 6.01
CA ILE A 190 -10.04 10.37 6.56
C ILE A 190 -8.78 9.63 7.03
N THR A 191 -7.73 9.62 6.21
CA THR A 191 -6.46 8.92 6.49
C THR A 191 -5.77 9.51 7.72
N CYS A 192 -5.75 10.84 7.85
CA CYS A 192 -5.21 11.51 9.02
C CYS A 192 -6.09 11.39 10.27
N ASN A 193 -7.31 10.87 10.16
CA ASN A 193 -8.25 10.69 11.27
C ASN A 193 -8.42 9.23 11.70
N LYS A 194 -9.19 9.00 12.77
CA LYS A 194 -9.52 7.66 13.26
C LYS A 194 -10.53 6.91 12.36
N GLN A 195 -10.94 7.53 11.25
CA GLN A 195 -11.91 6.95 10.33
C GLN A 195 -11.24 5.91 9.42
N GLU A 196 -12.07 5.12 8.74
CA GLU A 196 -11.65 4.16 7.72
C GLU A 196 -12.17 4.62 6.36
N SER A 197 -11.37 4.40 5.31
CA SER A 197 -11.81 4.68 3.94
C SER A 197 -12.89 3.68 3.55
N LYS A 198 -13.92 4.20 2.88
CA LYS A 198 -14.99 3.38 2.29
C LYS A 198 -14.72 3.05 0.83
N ASP A 199 -13.68 3.64 0.24
CA ASP A 199 -13.27 3.32 -1.13
C ASP A 199 -12.70 1.90 -1.18
N SER A 200 -13.18 1.11 -2.16
CA SER A 200 -12.84 -0.31 -2.28
C SER A 200 -11.37 -0.55 -2.57
N PHE A 201 -10.68 0.42 -3.16
CA PHE A 201 -9.27 0.33 -3.52
C PHE A 201 -8.38 0.93 -2.43
N LEU A 202 -8.61 2.18 -2.03
CA LEU A 202 -7.77 2.88 -1.06
C LEU A 202 -7.77 2.17 0.30
N ARG A 203 -8.89 1.57 0.71
CA ARG A 203 -8.96 0.82 1.98
C ARG A 203 -7.95 -0.32 2.07
N LEU A 204 -7.50 -0.86 0.93
CA LEU A 204 -6.54 -1.97 0.82
C LEU A 204 -5.07 -1.52 0.91
N ILE A 205 -4.82 -0.21 0.99
CA ILE A 205 -3.50 0.40 1.20
C ILE A 205 -3.37 0.75 2.68
N ASP A 206 -2.29 0.33 3.34
CA ASP A 206 -2.07 0.65 4.76
C ASP A 206 -2.05 2.17 5.01
N LYS A 207 -2.49 2.63 6.19
CA LYS A 207 -2.78 4.05 6.45
C LYS A 207 -1.57 4.99 6.24
N PRO A 208 -0.37 4.74 6.80
CA PRO A 208 0.84 5.53 6.51
C PRO A 208 1.14 5.63 5.01
N LEU A 209 1.22 4.48 4.33
CA LEU A 209 1.48 4.41 2.89
C LEU A 209 0.40 5.12 2.06
N ARG A 210 -0.85 5.07 2.51
CA ARG A 210 -1.97 5.77 1.89
C ARG A 210 -1.84 7.28 2.04
N LEU A 211 -1.31 7.78 3.15
CA LEU A 211 -1.05 9.21 3.34
C LEU A 211 0.01 9.70 2.35
N GLU A 212 1.13 8.97 2.21
CA GLU A 212 2.18 9.27 1.21
C GLU A 212 1.57 9.31 -0.20
N PHE A 213 0.80 8.28 -0.54
CA PHE A 213 0.21 8.14 -1.86
C PHE A 213 -0.81 9.22 -2.20
N LEU A 214 -1.74 9.50 -1.28
CA LEU A 214 -2.75 10.54 -1.46
C LEU A 214 -2.11 11.94 -1.51
N SER A 215 -1.05 12.18 -0.74
CA SER A 215 -0.32 13.45 -0.79
C SER A 215 0.33 13.66 -2.15
N ALA A 216 0.90 12.61 -2.75
CA ALA A 216 1.45 12.67 -4.10
C ALA A 216 0.36 12.97 -5.15
N ILE A 217 -0.80 12.31 -5.07
CA ILE A 217 -1.93 12.56 -5.98
C ILE A 217 -2.41 14.01 -5.83
N PHE A 218 -2.58 14.48 -4.60
CA PHE A 218 -3.08 15.82 -4.30
C PHE A 218 -2.15 16.91 -4.85
N LEU A 219 -0.84 16.78 -4.63
CA LEU A 219 0.14 17.70 -5.21
C LEU A 219 0.08 17.71 -6.75
N LYS A 220 -0.03 16.52 -7.36
CA LYS A 220 -0.12 16.38 -8.82
C LYS A 220 -1.38 17.03 -9.39
N GLN A 221 -2.49 16.99 -8.66
CA GLN A 221 -3.76 17.61 -9.07
C GLN A 221 -3.74 19.15 -8.99
N HIS A 222 -2.91 19.72 -8.12
CA HIS A 222 -2.92 21.17 -7.84
C HIS A 222 -1.82 21.94 -8.58
N PHE A 223 -0.71 21.31 -8.94
CA PHE A 223 0.40 21.99 -9.60
C PHE A 223 0.74 21.33 -10.95
N GLU A 224 0.39 22.01 -12.05
CA GLU A 224 0.60 21.50 -13.42
C GLU A 224 2.08 21.27 -13.74
N ASN A 225 2.94 22.21 -13.32
CA ASN A 225 4.37 22.22 -13.63
C ASN A 225 5.24 21.56 -12.56
N LEU A 226 4.62 20.93 -11.54
CA LEU A 226 5.35 20.25 -10.48
C LEU A 226 5.62 18.79 -10.86
N SER A 227 6.90 18.43 -10.89
CA SER A 227 7.32 17.03 -10.91
C SER A 227 7.16 16.46 -9.51
N VAL A 228 6.17 15.56 -9.34
CA VAL A 228 5.89 14.88 -8.07
C VAL A 228 6.42 13.46 -8.16
N MET A 229 7.46 13.16 -7.39
CA MET A 229 8.20 11.90 -7.44
C MET A 229 8.13 11.20 -6.07
N PRO A 230 7.11 10.35 -5.84
CA PRO A 230 7.00 9.61 -4.60
C PRO A 230 8.01 8.44 -4.52
N ASN A 231 8.59 8.24 -3.35
CA ASN A 231 9.61 7.21 -3.08
C ASN A 231 9.06 5.90 -2.53
N TYR A 232 7.75 5.78 -2.33
CA TYR A 232 7.14 4.48 -2.05
C TYR A 232 7.54 3.44 -3.11
N LYS A 233 7.71 2.20 -2.69
CA LYS A 233 7.91 1.08 -3.62
C LYS A 233 6.57 0.72 -4.24
N SER A 234 6.55 0.55 -5.56
CA SER A 234 5.34 0.19 -6.28
C SER A 234 5.36 -1.25 -6.76
N ASP A 235 4.16 -1.81 -6.98
CA ASP A 235 4.00 -3.03 -7.74
C ASP A 235 4.18 -2.78 -9.26
N ASP A 236 3.96 -3.82 -10.05
CA ASP A 236 4.03 -3.80 -11.50
C ASP A 236 2.95 -2.96 -12.20
N GLU A 237 1.96 -2.44 -11.48
CA GLU A 237 0.99 -1.46 -11.99
C GLU A 237 1.30 -0.04 -11.53
N GLY A 238 2.39 0.17 -10.79
CA GLY A 238 2.72 1.47 -10.22
C GLY A 238 1.95 1.81 -8.94
N LEU A 239 1.24 0.84 -8.33
CA LEU A 239 0.49 1.06 -7.09
C LEU A 239 1.39 0.86 -5.86
N PRO A 240 1.19 1.62 -4.77
CA PRO A 240 2.09 1.60 -3.62
C PRO A 240 1.99 0.30 -2.81
N VAL A 241 3.12 -0.33 -2.51
CA VAL A 241 3.24 -1.58 -1.73
C VAL A 241 3.93 -1.36 -0.38
N TYR A 242 5.01 -0.58 -0.38
CA TYR A 242 5.77 -0.22 0.82
C TYR A 242 6.09 1.26 0.83
N THR A 243 6.21 1.83 2.03
CA THR A 243 6.66 3.21 2.24
C THR A 243 8.08 3.42 1.71
N ALA A 244 8.51 4.69 1.66
CA ALA A 244 9.88 5.02 1.29
C ALA A 244 10.91 4.23 2.13
N SER A 245 11.97 3.76 1.48
CA SER A 245 13.10 3.17 2.20
C SER A 245 13.82 4.24 3.02
N GLY A 246 14.40 3.86 4.16
CA GLY A 246 15.20 4.78 4.97
C GLY A 246 16.24 5.56 4.16
N ASN A 247 16.53 6.80 4.59
CA ASN A 247 17.38 7.79 3.90
C ASN A 247 16.80 8.36 2.59
N LYS A 248 15.52 8.16 2.32
CA LYS A 248 14.80 8.87 1.25
C LYS A 248 13.61 9.61 1.86
N PRO A 249 13.26 10.80 1.34
CA PRO A 249 12.03 11.45 1.74
C PRO A 249 10.83 10.70 1.17
N ASP A 250 9.63 10.90 1.70
CA ASP A 250 8.44 10.27 1.14
C ASP A 250 8.16 10.70 -0.30
N ILE A 251 8.28 12.00 -0.59
CA ILE A 251 8.06 12.57 -1.93
C ILE A 251 9.12 13.63 -2.22
N VAL A 252 9.66 13.61 -3.44
CA VAL A 252 10.41 14.75 -3.99
C VAL A 252 9.47 15.56 -4.89
N ALA A 253 9.31 16.84 -4.59
CA ALA A 253 8.57 17.77 -5.44
C ALA A 253 9.52 18.80 -6.04
N MET A 254 9.45 18.97 -7.35
CA MET A 254 10.46 19.71 -8.08
C MET A 254 9.86 20.43 -9.28
N ASP A 255 10.04 21.74 -9.34
CA ASP A 255 9.71 22.57 -10.50
C ASP A 255 10.96 23.34 -10.97
N THR A 256 10.78 24.44 -11.70
CA THR A 256 11.88 25.27 -12.20
C THR A 256 12.47 26.19 -11.13
N LYS A 257 11.77 26.44 -10.02
CA LYS A 257 12.16 27.39 -8.97
C LYS A 257 12.63 26.69 -7.69
N ALA A 258 12.09 25.50 -7.39
CA ALA A 258 12.31 24.80 -6.13
C ALA A 258 12.49 23.29 -6.32
N GLN A 259 13.24 22.71 -5.39
CA GLN A 259 13.31 21.27 -5.14
C GLN A 259 13.11 21.03 -3.65
N SER A 260 12.04 20.35 -3.29
CA SER A 260 11.71 20.10 -1.88
C SER A 260 11.38 18.64 -1.59
N TYR A 261 11.50 18.31 -0.31
CA TYR A 261 11.10 17.03 0.23
C TYR A 261 9.79 17.20 0.98
N ILE A 262 8.82 16.32 0.72
CA ILE A 262 7.59 16.22 1.49
C ILE A 262 7.68 14.94 2.30
N GLU A 263 7.47 15.09 3.59
CA GLU A 263 7.61 14.05 4.60
C GLU A 263 6.30 14.03 5.38
N VAL A 264 5.62 12.90 5.39
CA VAL A 264 4.26 12.77 5.95
C VAL A 264 4.24 11.78 7.09
N SER A 265 3.50 12.09 8.15
CA SER A 265 3.41 11.21 9.31
C SER A 265 2.01 11.19 9.90
N LEU A 266 1.60 10.04 10.42
CA LEU A 266 0.36 9.91 11.21
C LEU A 266 0.59 10.14 12.71
N ILE A 267 1.83 10.36 13.14
CA ILE A 267 2.18 10.62 14.54
C ILE A 267 1.66 12.01 14.95
N ARG A 268 1.10 12.10 16.16
CA ARG A 268 0.35 13.28 16.63
C ARG A 268 0.90 13.97 17.88
N ASP A 269 1.82 13.30 18.57
CA ASP A 269 2.30 13.72 19.88
C ASP A 269 3.80 14.08 19.83
N ARG A 270 4.40 14.33 20.99
CA ARG A 270 5.83 14.62 21.15
C ARG A 270 6.77 13.60 20.48
N SER A 271 6.27 12.42 20.13
CA SER A 271 7.02 11.39 19.41
C SER A 271 7.17 11.69 17.91
N GLN A 272 6.82 12.90 17.44
CA GLN A 272 7.18 13.44 16.12
C GLN A 272 8.70 13.63 15.98
N SER A 273 9.46 12.55 16.18
CA SER A 273 10.93 12.50 16.06
C SER A 273 11.42 12.65 14.62
N GLU A 274 10.51 12.72 13.65
CA GLU A 274 10.79 12.86 12.22
C GLU A 274 11.59 14.13 11.88
N MET A 275 11.51 15.16 12.73
CA MET A 275 12.21 16.42 12.49
C MET A 275 13.73 16.29 12.33
N ILE A 276 14.35 15.36 13.07
CA ILE A 276 15.80 15.12 12.99
C ILE A 276 16.19 14.48 11.65
N PRO A 277 15.59 13.34 11.23
CA PRO A 277 15.76 12.81 9.88
C PRO A 277 15.50 13.84 8.77
N ILE A 278 14.40 14.59 8.83
CA ILE A 278 14.02 15.59 7.81
C ILE A 278 15.12 16.65 7.67
N ALA A 279 15.56 17.23 8.79
CA ALA A 279 16.65 18.21 8.78
C ALA A 279 17.95 17.63 8.21
N ARG A 280 18.26 16.35 8.51
CA ARG A 280 19.45 15.68 7.97
C ARG A 280 19.35 15.52 6.45
N HIS A 281 18.24 15.01 5.96
CA HIS A 281 18.00 14.82 4.52
C HIS A 281 18.10 16.16 3.76
N LEU A 282 17.50 17.23 4.30
CA LEU A 282 17.56 18.55 3.68
C LEU A 282 18.97 19.12 3.63
N LYS A 283 19.75 18.97 4.71
CA LYS A 283 21.17 19.39 4.73
C LYS A 283 22.00 18.64 3.70
N GLU A 284 21.78 17.33 3.59
CA GLU A 284 22.46 16.50 2.58
C GLU A 284 22.08 16.92 1.16
N LEU A 285 20.80 17.20 0.90
CA LEU A 285 20.32 17.72 -0.37
C LEU A 285 21.01 19.05 -0.72
N ILE A 286 21.08 19.99 0.23
CA ILE A 286 21.72 21.30 0.01
C ILE A 286 23.22 21.13 -0.25
N LYS A 287 23.90 20.34 0.58
CA LYS A 287 25.36 20.16 0.50
C LYS A 287 25.81 19.45 -0.78
N ASN A 288 25.04 18.45 -1.24
CA ASN A 288 25.44 17.58 -2.34
C ASN A 288 24.93 18.03 -3.71
N SER A 289 24.26 19.19 -3.79
CA SER A 289 23.58 19.63 -5.01
C SER A 289 24.13 20.98 -5.49
N ALA A 290 24.62 20.99 -6.74
CA ALA A 290 24.97 22.22 -7.46
C ALA A 290 23.72 22.98 -7.99
N ASP A 291 22.54 22.45 -7.72
CA ASP A 291 21.26 23.04 -8.13
C ASP A 291 20.98 24.36 -7.42
N ILE A 292 20.66 25.38 -8.19
CA ILE A 292 20.37 26.74 -7.69
C ILE A 292 18.93 26.92 -7.23
N ARG A 293 18.06 25.93 -7.46
CA ARG A 293 16.67 25.97 -7.01
C ARG A 293 16.60 26.09 -5.49
N GLU A 294 15.56 26.78 -5.02
CA GLU A 294 15.27 26.88 -3.59
C GLU A 294 15.04 25.47 -3.02
N LYS A 295 15.66 25.19 -1.88
CA LYS A 295 15.57 23.88 -1.21
C LYS A 295 14.92 24.04 0.15
N PHE A 296 13.82 23.32 0.35
CA PHE A 296 13.11 23.29 1.62
C PHE A 296 12.50 21.90 1.85
N SER A 297 11.97 21.67 3.05
CA SER A 297 11.19 20.47 3.35
C SER A 297 9.82 20.86 3.87
N VAL A 298 8.83 20.01 3.62
CA VAL A 298 7.45 20.17 4.07
C VAL A 298 7.12 18.96 4.92
N PHE A 299 6.90 19.17 6.22
CA PHE A 299 6.44 18.14 7.12
C PHE A 299 4.92 18.26 7.29
N VAL A 300 4.19 17.17 6.99
CA VAL A 300 2.72 17.13 7.09
C VAL A 300 2.29 16.05 8.06
N ALA A 301 1.44 16.40 9.02
CA ALA A 301 0.86 15.44 9.96
C ALA A 301 -0.59 15.81 10.33
N PRO A 302 -1.37 14.93 11.01
CA PRO A 302 -2.72 15.29 11.45
C PRO A 302 -2.77 16.59 12.29
N ASN A 303 -1.75 16.80 13.11
CA ASN A 303 -1.47 17.99 13.91
C ASN A 303 0.06 18.14 14.05
N ILE A 304 0.55 19.36 14.23
CA ILE A 304 1.96 19.62 14.48
C ILE A 304 2.15 19.92 15.96
N HIS A 305 2.98 19.12 16.64
CA HIS A 305 3.35 19.37 18.03
C HIS A 305 4.26 20.60 18.14
N ASP A 306 4.21 21.32 19.25
CA ASP A 306 4.97 22.57 19.42
C ASP A 306 6.49 22.33 19.37
N ASP A 307 6.98 21.23 19.97
CA ASP A 307 8.39 20.80 19.83
C ASP A 307 8.85 20.67 18.37
N ALA A 308 7.97 20.24 17.46
CA ALA A 308 8.33 20.12 16.04
C ALA A 308 8.47 21.51 15.39
N LYS A 309 7.63 22.46 15.78
CA LYS A 309 7.72 23.87 15.34
C LYS A 309 8.99 24.52 15.89
N GLU A 310 9.24 24.38 17.19
CA GLU A 310 10.45 24.91 17.85
C GLU A 310 11.71 24.33 17.21
N TYR A 311 11.71 23.03 16.89
CA TYR A 311 12.83 22.43 16.18
C TYR A 311 13.01 22.98 14.75
N ALA A 312 11.93 23.22 14.01
CA ALA A 312 12.01 23.81 12.67
C ALA A 312 12.60 25.24 12.72
N GLU A 313 12.17 26.05 13.69
CA GLU A 313 12.72 27.39 13.95
C GLU A 313 14.20 27.32 14.34
N PHE A 314 14.57 26.39 15.23
CA PHE A 314 15.95 26.16 15.62
C PHE A 314 16.83 25.71 14.45
N ALA A 315 16.32 24.82 13.59
CA ALA A 315 17.03 24.34 12.41
C ALA A 315 17.28 25.47 11.41
N HIS A 316 16.29 26.37 11.22
CA HIS A 316 16.46 27.58 10.44
C HIS A 316 17.53 28.50 11.04
N PHE A 317 17.43 28.82 12.34
CA PHE A 317 18.41 29.66 13.03
C PHE A 317 19.84 29.12 12.97
N LYS A 318 20.00 27.81 13.23
CA LYS A 318 21.32 27.18 13.37
C LYS A 318 21.97 26.87 12.03
N ASP A 319 21.20 26.34 11.09
CA ASP A 319 21.72 25.72 9.87
C ASP A 319 21.21 26.39 8.58
N ASN A 320 20.38 27.44 8.70
CA ASN A 320 19.76 28.16 7.58
C ASN A 320 19.01 27.22 6.61
N ILE A 321 18.27 26.26 7.16
CA ILE A 321 17.42 25.35 6.40
C ILE A 321 15.94 25.61 6.70
N ASN A 322 15.09 25.47 5.69
CA ASN A 322 13.66 25.76 5.80
C ASN A 322 12.85 24.47 5.88
N ILE A 323 12.14 24.26 7.00
CA ILE A 323 11.23 23.13 7.20
C ILE A 323 9.84 23.67 7.54
N CYS A 324 8.93 23.64 6.58
CA CYS A 324 7.55 24.09 6.74
C CYS A 324 6.72 22.99 7.38
N CYS A 325 6.15 23.23 8.56
CA CYS A 325 5.36 22.24 9.28
C CYS A 325 3.86 22.57 9.15
N TYR A 326 3.08 21.66 8.57
CA TYR A 326 1.65 21.83 8.36
C TYR A 326 0.83 20.73 9.00
N ALA A 327 -0.19 21.11 9.77
CA ALA A 327 -1.29 20.19 10.03
C ALA A 327 -2.01 19.91 8.71
N ILE A 328 -2.56 18.70 8.52
CA ILE A 328 -3.14 18.27 7.24
C ILE A 328 -4.18 19.26 6.69
N ASN A 329 -4.99 19.87 7.55
CA ASN A 329 -5.98 20.88 7.15
C ASN A 329 -5.32 22.14 6.58
N ASP A 330 -4.21 22.58 7.18
CA ASP A 330 -3.50 23.79 6.78
C ASP A 330 -2.67 23.53 5.52
N PHE A 331 -2.08 22.32 5.40
CA PHE A 331 -1.44 21.86 4.18
C PHE A 331 -2.39 21.90 2.98
N ILE A 332 -3.60 21.33 3.15
CA ILE A 332 -4.62 21.33 2.09
C ILE A 332 -4.97 22.76 1.68
N LYS A 333 -5.26 23.65 2.65
CA LYS A 333 -5.57 25.06 2.35
C LYS A 333 -4.41 25.77 1.67
N LYS A 334 -3.18 25.54 2.12
CA LYS A 334 -1.98 26.17 1.55
C LYS A 334 -1.80 25.75 0.09
N VAL A 335 -1.92 24.46 -0.21
CA VAL A 335 -1.84 23.94 -1.59
C VAL A 335 -2.99 24.47 -2.45
N GLU A 336 -4.23 24.51 -1.95
CA GLU A 336 -5.38 25.06 -2.69
C GLU A 336 -5.24 26.54 -3.03
N ASN A 337 -4.58 27.32 -2.17
CA ASN A 337 -4.40 28.76 -2.32
C ASN A 337 -3.08 29.17 -3.00
N SER A 338 -2.22 28.20 -3.33
CA SER A 338 -0.93 28.47 -3.97
C SER A 338 -1.01 28.23 -5.47
N ALA A 339 -0.59 29.22 -6.26
CA ALA A 339 -0.44 29.11 -7.70
C ALA A 339 0.91 28.49 -8.08
N GLU A 340 1.94 28.69 -7.24
CA GLU A 340 3.30 28.19 -7.47
C GLU A 340 3.79 27.39 -6.26
N TRP A 341 4.60 26.35 -6.51
CA TRP A 341 5.10 25.48 -5.44
C TRP A 341 5.97 26.21 -4.42
N LEU A 342 6.72 27.22 -4.85
CA LEU A 342 7.58 28.02 -3.97
C LEU A 342 6.79 28.74 -2.85
N GLN A 343 5.50 29.04 -3.06
CA GLN A 343 4.64 29.72 -2.08
C GLN A 343 4.37 28.86 -0.83
N ILE A 344 4.60 27.56 -0.93
CA ILE A 344 4.55 26.65 0.23
C ILE A 344 5.65 26.98 1.25
N ASN A 345 6.72 27.65 0.84
CA ASN A 345 7.86 28.00 1.69
C ASN A 345 7.71 29.37 2.42
N ASP A 346 6.54 30.03 2.33
CA ASP A 346 6.42 31.44 2.74
C ASP A 346 6.29 31.68 4.26
N ASP A 347 6.04 30.65 5.08
CA ASP A 347 5.66 30.85 6.48
C ASP A 347 6.84 31.22 7.42
N LEU A 348 8.09 31.18 6.94
CA LEU A 348 9.29 31.55 7.72
C LEU A 348 9.86 32.93 7.34
N LYS A 349 9.24 33.66 6.40
CA LYS A 349 9.72 34.98 5.95
C LYS A 349 8.96 36.17 6.56
N ALA A 350 8.05 35.93 7.51
CA ALA A 350 7.24 36.95 8.18
C ALA A 350 7.80 37.34 9.55
#